data_AF-A0AA51ASN0-F1
#
_entry.id   AF-A0AA51ASN0-F1
#
_cell.length_a   1.000
_cell.length_b   1.000
_cell.length_c   1.000
_cell.angle_alpha   90.00
_cell.angle_beta   90.00
_cell.angle_gamma   90.00
#
_symmetry.space_group_name_H-M   'P 1'
#
loop_
_entity.id
_entity.type
_entity.pdbx_description
1 polymer ?
#
loop_
_entity_poly.entity_id
_entity_poly.type
_entity_poly.pdbx_seq_one_letter_code
_entity_poly.pdbx_strand_id
1 'polypeptide(L)'
;VSRRHVNKEWQKSVIPIREKINNAIQDMPAHNDIASLLSGSYINYFHCHKIIEILKETEADTKNLFGRYGSQRMKDWQDIVKNYEK
;
A
#
# COMPACT_ATOMS: atom_id res chain seq x y z
N VAL A 1 -12.74 -14.18 17.71
CA VAL A 1 -11.74 -13.33 17.01
C VAL A 1 -12.01 -13.38 15.52
N SER A 2 -12.31 -12.24 14.89
CA SER A 2 -12.55 -12.16 13.43
C SER A 2 -11.23 -12.34 12.68
N ARG A 3 -11.22 -13.15 11.62
CA ARG A 3 -10.07 -13.32 10.69
C ARG A 3 -10.19 -12.39 9.46
N ARG A 4 -11.17 -11.50 9.43
CA ARG A 4 -11.38 -10.59 8.30
C ARG A 4 -10.42 -9.43 8.38
N HIS A 5 -9.55 -9.33 7.38
CA HIS A 5 -8.68 -8.18 7.18
C HIS A 5 -9.45 -6.99 6.56
N VAL A 6 -10.32 -7.26 5.58
CA VAL A 6 -11.10 -6.22 4.90
C VAL A 6 -12.50 -6.11 5.53
N ASN A 7 -12.95 -4.89 5.85
CA ASN A 7 -14.31 -4.66 6.34
C ASN A 7 -15.32 -5.00 5.23
N LYS A 8 -16.52 -5.51 5.56
CA LYS A 8 -17.59 -5.72 4.57
C LYS A 8 -17.99 -4.45 3.81
N GLU A 9 -17.86 -3.27 4.42
CA GLU A 9 -18.29 -2.00 3.85
C GLU A 9 -17.21 -1.30 3.03
N TRP A 10 -16.03 -1.92 2.85
CA TRP A 10 -14.89 -1.36 2.10
C TRP A 10 -15.26 -0.89 0.68
N GLN A 11 -16.27 -1.52 0.08
CA GLN A 11 -16.77 -1.18 -1.25
C GLN A 11 -17.24 0.28 -1.33
N LYS A 12 -17.73 0.86 -0.23
CA LYS A 12 -18.10 2.28 -0.16
C LYS A 12 -16.87 3.20 -0.32
N SER A 13 -15.69 2.69 0.03
CA SER A 13 -14.40 3.36 -0.09
C SER A 13 -13.67 3.02 -1.40
N VAL A 14 -14.30 2.33 -2.36
CA VAL A 14 -13.60 1.87 -3.58
C VAL A 14 -13.07 3.02 -4.44
N ILE A 15 -13.82 4.12 -4.55
CA ILE A 15 -13.42 5.32 -5.28
C ILE A 15 -12.20 5.97 -4.62
N PRO A 16 -12.24 6.36 -3.32
CA PRO A 16 -11.09 6.99 -2.67
C PRO A 16 -9.87 6.06 -2.60
N ILE A 17 -10.08 4.74 -2.50
CA ILE A 17 -8.98 3.77 -2.58
C ILE A 17 -8.29 3.83 -3.95
N ARG A 18 -9.06 3.83 -5.04
CA ARG A 18 -8.50 3.90 -6.42
C ARG A 18 -7.75 5.20 -6.67
N GLU A 19 -8.30 6.33 -6.23
CA GLU A 19 -7.63 7.63 -6.36
C GLU A 19 -6.29 7.65 -5.63
N LYS A 20 -6.27 7.15 -4.38
CA LYS A 20 -5.02 7.05 -3.60
C LYS A 20 -4.01 6.11 -4.24
N ILE A 21 -4.46 4.96 -4.76
CA ILE A 21 -3.59 4.02 -5.49
C ILE A 21 -2.98 4.71 -6.70
N ASN A 22 -3.78 5.39 -7.52
CA ASN A 22 -3.29 6.08 -8.71
C ASN A 22 -2.23 7.14 -8.38
N ASN A 23 -2.44 7.90 -7.30
CA ASN A 23 -1.48 8.89 -6.82
C ASN A 23 -0.20 8.23 -6.29
N ALA A 24 -0.33 7.19 -5.46
CA ALA A 24 0.81 6.49 -4.86
C ALA A 24 1.69 5.79 -5.90
N ILE A 25 1.11 5.30 -7.00
CA ILE A 25 1.86 4.68 -8.11
C ILE A 25 2.82 5.66 -8.77
N GLN A 26 2.47 6.95 -8.87
CA GLN A 26 3.32 7.94 -9.53
C GLN A 26 4.64 8.19 -8.76
N ASP A 27 4.66 7.93 -7.46
CA ASP A 27 5.83 8.09 -6.61
C ASP A 27 6.55 6.74 -6.36
N MET A 28 6.27 5.69 -7.12
CA MET A 28 6.92 4.39 -6.91
C MET A 28 8.36 4.36 -7.45
N PRO A 29 9.36 3.91 -6.67
CA PRO A 29 10.69 3.61 -7.21
C PRO A 29 10.63 2.50 -8.27
N ALA A 30 11.57 2.54 -9.22
CA ALA A 30 11.76 1.50 -10.21
C ALA A 30 12.19 0.19 -9.52
N HIS A 31 11.22 -0.67 -9.20
CA HIS A 31 11.44 -1.99 -8.63
C HIS A 31 10.67 -3.02 -9.44
N ASN A 32 11.37 -4.04 -9.95
CA ASN A 32 10.81 -5.01 -10.89
C ASN A 32 9.59 -5.76 -10.31
N ASP A 33 9.63 -6.12 -9.02
CA ASP A 33 8.50 -6.80 -8.37
C ASP A 33 7.27 -5.91 -8.23
N ILE A 34 7.48 -4.61 -8.03
CA ILE A 34 6.38 -3.64 -7.92
C ILE A 34 5.80 -3.40 -9.32
N ALA A 35 6.64 -3.22 -10.33
CA ALA A 35 6.20 -3.09 -11.71
C ALA A 35 5.37 -4.31 -12.16
N SER A 36 5.77 -5.52 -11.78
CA SER A 36 5.00 -6.75 -12.06
C SER A 36 3.68 -6.83 -11.31
N LEU A 37 3.58 -6.28 -10.09
CA LEU A 37 2.32 -6.21 -9.35
C LEU A 37 1.37 -5.15 -9.92
N LEU A 38 1.93 -4.05 -10.43
CA LEU A 38 1.20 -2.96 -11.05
C LEU A 38 0.76 -3.25 -12.48
N SER A 39 1.43 -4.18 -13.18
CA SER A 39 1.03 -4.58 -14.55
C SER A 39 -0.22 -5.45 -14.59
N GLY A 40 -0.67 -6.00 -13.44
CA GLY A 40 -1.94 -6.71 -13.33
C GLY A 40 -3.11 -5.72 -13.34
N SER A 41 -4.19 -6.04 -14.06
CA SER A 41 -5.28 -5.10 -14.38
C SER A 41 -6.04 -4.52 -13.17
N TYR A 42 -5.84 -5.03 -11.94
CA TYR A 42 -6.47 -4.49 -10.74
C TYR A 42 -5.61 -4.66 -9.47
N ILE A 43 -5.30 -3.54 -8.83
CA ILE A 43 -4.63 -3.50 -7.52
C ILE A 43 -5.69 -3.71 -6.43
N ASN A 44 -5.53 -4.76 -5.63
CA ASN A 44 -6.42 -5.12 -4.54
C ASN A 44 -5.66 -5.04 -3.20
N TYR A 45 -6.36 -5.31 -2.10
CA TYR A 45 -5.80 -5.30 -0.74
C TYR A 45 -4.46 -6.05 -0.61
N PHE A 46 -4.37 -7.25 -1.18
CA PHE A 46 -3.16 -8.08 -1.07
C PHE A 46 -1.99 -7.50 -1.85
N HIS A 47 -2.25 -6.86 -3.00
CA HIS A 47 -1.24 -6.14 -3.75
C HIS A 47 -0.70 -4.96 -2.93
N CYS A 48 -1.57 -4.16 -2.31
CA CYS A 48 -1.16 -3.06 -1.43
C CYS A 48 -0.31 -3.56 -0.25
N HIS A 49 -0.72 -4.67 0.37
CA HIS A 49 0.03 -5.25 1.48
C HIS A 49 1.41 -5.76 1.04
N LYS A 50 1.50 -6.39 -0.14
CA LYS A 50 2.78 -6.86 -0.69
C LYS A 50 3.71 -5.69 -1.05
N ILE A 51 3.17 -4.59 -1.57
CA ILE A 51 3.94 -3.36 -1.83
C ILE A 51 4.51 -2.80 -0.53
N ILE A 52 3.74 -2.79 0.56
CA ILE A 52 4.25 -2.37 1.88
C ILE A 52 5.40 -3.27 2.35
N GLU A 53 5.31 -4.60 2.18
CA GLU A 53 6.40 -5.51 2.55
C GLU A 53 7.66 -5.25 1.73
N ILE A 54 7.53 -5.08 0.41
CA ILE A 54 8.66 -4.74 -0.46
C ILE A 54 9.28 -3.40 -0.01
N LEU A 55 8.45 -2.38 0.24
CA LEU A 55 8.93 -1.08 0.71
C LEU A 55 9.67 -1.19 2.06
N LYS A 56 9.22 -2.06 2.98
CA LYS A 56 9.92 -2.28 4.25
C LYS A 56 11.31 -2.89 4.05
N GLU A 57 11.45 -3.80 3.09
CA GLU A 57 12.73 -4.44 2.74
C GLU A 57 13.66 -3.45 2.02
N THR A 58 13.14 -2.69 1.07
CA THR A 58 13.94 -1.77 0.24
C THR A 58 14.27 -0.46 0.94
N GLU A 59 13.40 0.03 1.83
CA GLU A 59 13.59 1.26 2.61
C GLU A 59 14.11 0.98 4.03
N ALA A 60 14.50 -0.27 4.33
CA ALA A 60 14.97 -0.71 5.65
C ALA A 60 16.12 0.15 6.21
N ASP A 61 17.00 0.64 5.33
CA ASP A 61 18.16 1.48 5.68
C ASP A 61 17.81 2.96 5.84
N THR A 62 16.59 3.38 5.50
CA THR A 62 16.11 4.77 5.69
C THR A 62 15.29 4.96 6.96
N LYS A 63 15.27 3.96 7.86
CA LYS A 63 14.59 4.05 9.15
C LYS A 63 15.08 5.28 9.92
N ASN A 64 14.17 6.23 10.11
CA ASN A 64 14.41 7.42 10.92
C ASN A 64 14.76 6.98 12.36
N LEU A 65 15.49 7.81 13.11
CA LEU A 65 15.98 7.54 14.48
C LEU A 65 14.91 7.08 15.52
N PHE A 66 13.62 7.13 15.18
CA PHE A 66 12.50 6.66 15.99
C PHE A 66 11.88 5.32 15.54
N GLY A 67 12.52 4.60 14.60
CA GLY A 67 12.02 3.30 14.10
C GLY A 67 10.73 3.38 13.29
N ARG A 68 10.30 4.60 12.91
CA ARG A 68 9.14 4.85 12.06
C ARG A 68 9.60 4.92 10.60
N TYR A 69 8.94 4.16 9.74
CA TYR A 69 9.07 4.32 8.29
C TYR A 69 8.51 5.71 7.92
N GLY A 70 9.40 6.64 7.56
CA GLY A 70 9.07 8.06 7.44
C GLY A 70 8.71 8.54 6.04
N SER A 71 8.94 7.73 5.00
CA SER A 71 8.71 8.11 3.61
C SER A 71 7.23 8.40 3.35
N GLN A 72 6.96 9.37 2.46
CA GLN A 72 5.60 9.69 2.04
C GLN A 72 4.92 8.46 1.41
N ARG A 73 5.66 7.72 0.58
CA ARG A 73 5.25 6.45 -0.05
C ARG A 73 4.73 5.44 0.97
N MET A 74 5.49 5.16 2.03
CA MET A 74 5.05 4.21 3.05
C MET A 74 3.75 4.65 3.70
N LYS A 75 3.61 5.95 4.01
CA LYS A 75 2.38 6.49 4.60
C LYS A 75 1.19 6.35 3.66
N ASP A 76 1.38 6.62 2.38
CA ASP A 76 0.32 6.54 1.36
C ASP A 76 -0.17 5.11 1.22
N TRP A 77 0.74 4.13 1.10
CA TRP A 77 0.37 2.72 1.00
C TRP A 77 -0.27 2.18 2.27
N GLN A 78 0.20 2.59 3.46
CA GLN A 78 -0.44 2.25 4.73
C GLN A 78 -1.84 2.85 4.86
N ASP A 79 -2.06 4.07 4.39
CA ASP A 79 -3.40 4.67 4.40
C ASP A 79 -4.34 3.96 3.43
N ILE A 80 -3.88 3.57 2.24
CA ILE A 80 -4.67 2.75 1.31
C ILE A 80 -5.15 1.46 1.99
N VAL A 81 -4.24 0.73 2.65
CA VAL A 81 -4.58 -0.50 3.41
C VAL A 81 -5.60 -0.19 4.50
N LYS A 82 -5.40 0.86 5.30
CA LYS A 82 -6.38 1.27 6.32
C LYS A 82 -7.76 1.56 5.74
N ASN A 83 -7.86 2.10 4.51
CA ASN A 83 -9.16 2.35 3.89
C ASN A 83 -9.87 1.07 3.43
N TYR A 84 -9.15 -0.03 3.19
CA TYR A 84 -9.75 -1.36 3.02
C TYR A 84 -10.22 -1.98 4.36
N GLU A 85 -9.51 -1.68 5.44
CA GLU A 85 -9.78 -2.23 6.78
C GLU A 85 -10.88 -1.47 7.54
N LYS A 86 -11.13 -0.21 7.16
CA LYS A 86 -12.23 0.63 7.66
C LYS A 86 -13.59 0.06 7.30
#